data_AF-A0A949XDP6-F1
#
_entry.id   AF-A0A949XDP6-F1
#
_cell.length_a   1.000
_cell.length_b   1.000
_cell.length_c   1.000
_cell.angle_alpha   90.00
_cell.angle_beta   90.00
_cell.angle_gamma   90.00
#
_symmetry.space_group_name_H-M   'P 1'
#
loop_
_entity.id
_entity.type
_entity.pdbx_description
1 polymer ?
#
loop_
_entity_poly.entity_id
_entity_poly.type
_entity_poly.pdbx_seq_one_letter_code
_entity_poly.pdbx_strand_id
1 'polypeptide(L)' 'TIRAEDKGRLSPIKQIDRSDGEITLYGSEAARSWILVIRENTGRMSASVNGDGESFVIFGVCPLP' A
#
# COMPACT_ATOMS: atom_id res chain seq x y z
N THR A 1 -6.74 23.57 9.08
CA THR A 1 -6.41 23.40 7.65
C THR A 1 -5.16 22.56 7.55
N ILE A 2 -5.27 21.31 7.09
CA ILE A 2 -4.10 20.44 6.82
C ILE A 2 -3.39 21.04 5.60
N ARG A 3 -2.13 21.42 5.75
CA ARG A 3 -1.38 22.05 4.67
C ARG A 3 -1.06 21.02 3.58
N ALA A 4 -0.80 21.45 2.35
CA ALA A 4 -0.45 20.52 1.27
C ALA A 4 0.82 19.70 1.58
N GLU A 5 1.72 20.26 2.40
CA GLU A 5 2.90 19.59 2.97
C GLU A 5 2.57 18.48 4.00
N ASP A 6 1.38 18.53 4.61
CA ASP A 6 0.90 17.51 5.55
C ASP A 6 0.12 16.37 4.84
N LYS A 7 -0.25 16.56 3.57
CA LYS A 7 -0.78 15.48 2.74
C LYS A 7 0.41 14.66 2.25
N GLY A 8 0.72 13.59 2.97
CA GLY A 8 1.77 12.64 2.59
C GLY A 8 1.73 12.33 1.08
N ARG A 9 2.92 12.14 0.50
CA ARG A 9 3.07 11.97 -0.95
C ARG A 9 2.20 10.80 -1.45
N LEU A 10 1.31 11.09 -2.40
CA LEU A 10 0.49 10.09 -3.07
C LEU A 10 1.28 9.43 -4.21
N SER A 11 0.91 8.20 -4.56
CA SER A 11 1.37 7.55 -5.79
C SER A 11 0.26 6.68 -6.36
N PRO A 12 0.16 6.55 -7.70
CA PRO A 12 -0.93 5.82 -8.33
C PRO A 12 -0.81 4.31 -8.10
N ILE A 13 -1.96 3.65 -7.97
CA ILE A 13 -2.08 2.19 -8.07
C ILE A 13 -1.89 1.82 -9.53
N LYS A 14 -0.90 0.99 -9.84
CA LYS A 14 -0.54 0.61 -11.21
C LYS A 14 -1.14 -0.73 -11.63
N GLN A 15 -1.29 -1.69 -10.72
CA GLN A 15 -2.28 -2.75 -10.90
C GLN A 15 -2.84 -3.26 -9.58
N ILE A 16 -3.97 -3.93 -9.76
CA ILE A 16 -4.71 -4.65 -8.75
C ILE A 16 -4.81 -6.07 -9.28
N ASP A 17 -4.32 -7.02 -8.51
CA ASP A 17 -4.55 -8.44 -8.73
C ASP A 17 -5.43 -8.98 -7.60
N ARG A 18 -6.32 -9.91 -7.94
CA ARG A 18 -7.26 -10.50 -6.99
C ARG A 18 -7.35 -11.99 -7.23
N SER A 19 -6.90 -12.76 -6.25
CA SER A 19 -6.75 -14.20 -6.34
C SER A 19 -6.80 -14.79 -4.92
N ASP A 20 -7.41 -15.96 -4.78
CA ASP A 20 -7.37 -16.77 -3.56
C ASP A 20 -7.79 -16.07 -2.26
N GLY A 21 -8.73 -15.12 -2.35
CA GLY A 21 -9.21 -14.34 -1.21
C GLY A 21 -8.21 -13.29 -0.71
N GLU A 22 -7.25 -12.91 -1.56
CA GLU A 22 -6.32 -11.82 -1.36
C GLU A 22 -6.44 -10.77 -2.49
N ILE A 23 -6.33 -9.50 -2.11
CA ILE A 23 -6.16 -8.39 -3.05
C ILE A 23 -4.72 -7.92 -2.94
N THR A 24 -4.00 -7.96 -4.05
CA THR A 24 -2.65 -7.41 -4.17
C THR A 24 -2.70 -6.11 -4.97
N LEU A 25 -2.26 -5.02 -4.37
CA LEU A 25 -2.13 -3.72 -5.01
C LEU A 25 -0.65 -3.39 -5.12
N TYR A 26 -0.24 -2.80 -6.24
CA TYR A 26 1.11 -2.26 -6.36
C TYR A 26 1.13 -0.87 -6.99
N GLY A 27 2.18 -0.12 -6.69
CA GLY A 27 2.47 1.15 -7.33
C GLY A 27 3.95 1.47 -7.28
N SER A 28 4.34 2.44 -8.09
CA SER A 28 5.72 2.97 -8.07
C SER A 28 5.78 4.37 -8.65
N GLU A 29 6.62 5.22 -8.07
CA GLU A 29 6.85 6.59 -8.51
C GLU A 29 8.22 7.08 -8.04
N ALA A 30 8.95 7.78 -8.90
CA ALA A 30 10.24 8.42 -8.60
C ALA A 30 11.20 7.52 -7.79
N ALA A 31 11.55 6.35 -8.36
CA ALA A 31 12.43 5.33 -7.77
C ALA A 31 11.95 4.66 -6.48
N ARG A 32 10.73 4.96 -6.01
CA ARG A 32 10.11 4.29 -4.88
C ARG A 32 8.98 3.38 -5.36
N SER A 33 8.83 2.22 -4.73
CA SER A 33 7.82 1.22 -5.06
C SER A 33 7.11 0.76 -3.80
N TRP A 34 5.89 0.30 -3.95
CA TRP A 34 5.14 -0.30 -2.85
C TRP A 34 4.27 -1.44 -3.34
N ILE A 35 4.00 -2.38 -2.43
CA ILE A 35 3.04 -3.45 -2.58
C ILE A 35 2.20 -3.53 -1.30
N LEU A 36 0.90 -3.76 -1.44
CA LEU A 36 -0.05 -3.96 -0.35
C LEU A 36 -0.84 -5.23 -0.64
N VAL A 37 -0.86 -6.15 0.30
CA VAL A 37 -1.67 -7.36 0.25
C VAL A 37 -2.74 -7.27 1.33
N ILE A 38 -3.99 -7.53 0.98
CA ILE A 38 -5.15 -7.52 1.87
C ILE A 38 -5.84 -8.88 1.81
N ARG A 39 -6.00 -9.55 2.95
CA ARG A 39 -6.88 -10.72 3.06
C ARG A 39 -8.33 -10.28 3.14
N GLU A 40 -9.11 -10.65 2.15
CA GLU A 40 -10.46 -10.11 1.97
C GLU A 40 -11.42 -10.50 3.09
N ASN A 41 -11.28 -11.71 3.63
CA ASN A 41 -12.18 -12.23 4.67
C ASN A 41 -11.94 -11.61 6.06
N THR A 42 -10.78 -11.02 6.31
CA THR A 42 -10.37 -10.53 7.64
C THR A 42 -9.95 -9.06 7.62
N GLY A 43 -9.73 -8.49 6.44
CA GLY A 43 -9.11 -7.18 6.26
C GLY A 43 -7.65 -7.12 6.66
N ARG A 44 -7.03 -8.21 7.17
CA ARG A 44 -5.62 -8.20 7.56
C ARG A 44 -4.75 -7.83 6.37
N MET A 45 -3.83 -6.90 6.59
CA MET A 45 -2.98 -6.39 5.53
C MET A 45 -1.51 -6.31 5.93
N SER A 46 -0.66 -6.44 4.92
CA SER A 46 0.76 -6.13 4.97
C SER A 46 1.15 -5.33 3.76
N ALA A 47 1.99 -4.32 3.96
CA ALA A 47 2.58 -3.54 2.88
C ALA A 47 4.09 -3.48 3.02
N SER A 48 4.78 -3.34 1.90
CA SER A 48 6.17 -2.89 1.88
C SER A 48 6.31 -1.66 0.99
N VAL A 49 7.19 -0.75 1.40
CA VAL A 49 7.59 0.42 0.61
C VAL A 49 9.10 0.40 0.51
N ASN A 50 9.63 0.49 -0.70
CA ASN A 50 11.06 0.38 -0.98
C ASN A 50 11.53 1.60 -1.77
N GLY A 51 12.72 2.10 -1.45
CA GLY A 51 13.44 3.07 -2.28
C GLY A 51 14.59 3.72 -1.53
N ASP A 52 15.49 4.36 -2.26
CA ASP A 52 16.68 5.03 -1.69
C ASP A 52 17.57 4.09 -0.86
N GLY A 53 17.56 2.77 -1.15
CA GLY A 53 18.29 1.76 -0.39
C GLY A 53 17.62 1.34 0.93
N GLU A 54 16.43 1.86 1.22
CA GLU A 54 15.65 1.60 2.43
C GLU A 54 14.36 0.82 2.13
N SER A 55 13.86 0.13 3.15
CA SER A 55 12.58 -0.58 3.10
C SER A 55 11.83 -0.46 4.42
N PHE A 56 10.54 -0.21 4.32
CA PHE A 56 9.61 -0.21 5.44
C PHE A 56 8.57 -1.31 5.22
N VAL A 57 8.25 -2.04 6.30
CA VAL A 57 7.16 -3.01 6.32
C VAL A 57 6.10 -2.52 7.29
N ILE A 58 4.85 -2.49 6.83
CA ILE A 58 3.69 -2.01 7.57
C ILE A 58 2.70 -3.16 7.71
N PHE A 59 2.19 -3.37 8.92
CA PHE A 59 1.13 -4.33 9.19
C PHE A 59 -0.10 -3.61 9.71
N GLY A 60 -1.28 -4.05 9.31
CA GLY A 60 -2.52 -3.42 9.72
C GLY A 60 -3.75 -4.25 9.41
N VAL A 61 -4.90 -3.62 9.54
CA VAL A 61 -6.19 -4.17 9.15
C VAL A 61 -6.94 -3.08 8.38
N CYS A 62 -7.54 -3.45 7.25
CA CYS A 62 -8.48 -2.64 6.48
C CYS A 62 -9.89 -3.16 6.79
N PRO A 63 -10.51 -2.72 7.90
CA PRO A 63 -11.84 -3.19 8.28
C PRO A 63 -12.89 -2.69 7.28
N LEU A 64 -13.94 -3.48 7.07
CA LEU A 64 -15.16 -2.96 6.46
C LEU A 64 -15.76 -1.87 7.38
N PRO A 65 -16.43 -0.84 6.83
CA PRO A 65 -17.10 0.20 7.62
C PRO A 65 -18.10 -0.34 8.65
#